data_AF-A0A1X1N1Y1-F1
#
_entry.id   AF-A0A1X1N1Y1-F1
#
_cell.length_a   1.000
_cell.length_b   1.000
_cell.length_c   1.000
_cell.angle_alpha   90.00
_cell.angle_beta   90.00
_cell.angle_gamma   90.00
#
_symmetry.space_group_name_H-M   'P 1'
#
loop_
_entity.id
_entity.type
_entity.pdbx_description
1 polymer ?
#
loop_
_entity_poly.entity_id
_entity_poly.type
_entity_poly.pdbx_seq_one_letter_code
_entity_poly.pdbx_strand_id
1 'polypeptide(L)' 'MRRLSQGCVAVVCESGSADGRELTEEQHRQAAAKLGGVWARLGLEPFRDGVHILDCRLQRTPDLLAER' A
#
# COMPACT_ATOMS: atom_id res chain seq x y z
N MET A 1 16.85 -12.97 -3.98
CA MET A 1 16.29 -11.97 -3.04
C MET A 1 17.17 -10.73 -3.08
N ARG A 2 16.67 -9.58 -3.56
CA ARG A 2 17.45 -8.32 -3.58
C ARG A 2 17.09 -7.51 -2.32
N ARG A 3 18.10 -6.95 -1.65
CA ARG A 3 17.90 -6.05 -0.51
C ARG A 3 17.58 -4.64 -1.02
N LEU A 4 16.70 -3.96 -0.31
CA LEU A 4 16.46 -2.54 -0.53
C LEU A 4 17.75 -1.75 -0.28
N SER A 5 17.95 -0.67 -1.04
CA SER A 5 19.06 0.27 -0.82
C SER A 5 18.99 0.84 0.60
N GLN A 6 20.15 1.20 1.14
CA GLN A 6 20.24 1.78 2.49
C GLN A 6 19.39 3.05 2.59
N GLY A 7 18.51 3.12 3.59
CA GLY A 7 17.56 4.23 3.78
C GLY A 7 16.20 4.05 3.10
N CYS A 8 16.01 3.02 2.26
CA CYS A 8 14.70 2.66 1.73
C CYS A 8 13.93 1.78 2.72
N VAL A 9 12.62 2.00 2.81
CA VAL A 9 11.67 1.21 3.62
C VAL A 9 10.62 0.61 2.71
N ALA A 10 10.24 -0.65 2.95
CA ALA A 10 9.04 -1.24 2.37
C ALA A 10 8.09 -1.65 3.51
N VAL A 11 6.80 -1.42 3.28
CA VAL A 11 5.73 -1.84 4.17
C VAL A 11 4.83 -2.78 3.38
N VAL A 12 4.47 -3.90 3.99
CA VAL A 12 3.54 -4.87 3.39
C VAL A 12 2.24 -4.78 4.16
N CYS A 13 1.15 -4.50 3.44
CA CYS A 13 -0.21 -4.51 3.97
C CYS A 13 -1.00 -5.57 3.22
N GLU A 14 -1.41 -6.62 3.92
CA GLU A 14 -2.27 -7.65 3.36
C GLU A 14 -3.73 -7.37 3.71
N SER A 15 -4.63 -7.63 2.77
CA SER A 15 -6.06 -7.59 3.05
C SER A 15 -6.45 -8.78 3.93
N GLY A 16 -7.00 -8.52 5.11
CA GLY A 16 -7.46 -9.57 6.03
C GLY A 16 -8.77 -9.18 6.73
N SER A 17 -9.40 -10.17 7.38
CA SER A 17 -10.56 -9.91 8.23
C SER A 17 -10.13 -9.17 9.50
N ALA A 18 -10.83 -8.07 9.80
CA ALA A 18 -10.63 -7.34 11.05
C ALA A 18 -11.17 -8.10 12.29
N ASP A 19 -12.07 -9.06 12.09
CA ASP A 19 -12.74 -9.82 13.15
C ASP A 19 -12.39 -11.32 13.16
N GLY A 20 -11.31 -11.70 12.47
CA GLY A 20 -10.78 -13.06 12.47
C GLY A 20 -11.60 -14.07 11.66
N ARG A 21 -12.59 -13.63 10.89
CA ARG A 21 -13.36 -14.49 9.99
C ARG A 21 -12.52 -14.88 8.78
N GLU A 22 -12.64 -16.14 8.36
CA GLU A 22 -12.12 -16.52 7.04
C GLU A 22 -12.89 -15.79 5.94
N LEU A 23 -12.14 -15.23 5.00
CA LEU A 23 -12.68 -14.54 3.84
C LEU A 23 -12.57 -15.48 2.63
N THR A 24 -13.55 -15.42 1.75
CA THR A 24 -13.45 -16.09 0.46
C THR A 24 -12.41 -15.41 -0.43
N GLU A 25 -11.90 -16.12 -1.43
CA GLU A 25 -10.97 -15.54 -2.41
C GLU A 25 -11.54 -14.29 -3.10
N GLU A 26 -12.85 -14.28 -3.37
CA GLU A 26 -13.51 -13.12 -3.96
C GLU A 26 -13.53 -11.93 -2.99
N GLN A 27 -13.77 -12.17 -1.70
CA GLN A 27 -13.69 -11.12 -0.69
C GLN A 27 -12.27 -10.57 -0.55
N HIS A 28 -11.25 -11.43 -0.62
CA HIS A 28 -9.86 -11.01 -0.67
C HIS A 28 -9.56 -10.15 -1.90
N ARG A 29 -10.00 -10.55 -3.10
CA ARG A 29 -9.85 -9.75 -4.32
C ARG A 29 -10.49 -8.37 -4.20
N GLN A 30 -11.71 -8.30 -3.68
CA GLN A 30 -12.42 -7.03 -3.47
C GLN A 30 -11.72 -6.14 -2.44
N ALA A 31 -11.20 -6.72 -1.35
CA ALA A 31 -10.46 -5.98 -0.35
C ALA A 31 -9.13 -5.45 -0.90
N ALA A 32 -8.41 -6.25 -1.68
CA ALA A 32 -7.19 -5.82 -2.36
C ALA A 32 -7.44 -4.65 -3.34
N ALA A 33 -8.54 -4.70 -4.12
CA ALA A 33 -8.93 -3.61 -5.01
C ALA A 33 -9.26 -2.32 -4.23
N LYS A 34 -9.98 -2.42 -3.10
CA LYS A 34 -10.29 -1.28 -2.23
C LYS A 34 -9.02 -0.67 -1.63
N LEU A 35 -8.10 -1.50 -1.15
CA LEU A 35 -6.81 -1.04 -0.62
C LEU A 35 -5.98 -0.33 -1.71
N GLY A 36 -5.93 -0.86 -2.93
CA GLY A 36 -5.28 -0.20 -4.06
C GLY A 36 -5.82 1.21 -4.32
N GLY A 37 -7.14 1.39 -4.23
CA GLY A 37 -7.77 2.71 -4.33
C GLY A 37 -7.37 3.68 -3.21
N VAL A 38 -7.15 3.18 -1.99
CA VAL A 38 -6.63 4.00 -0.87
C VAL A 38 -5.18 4.40 -1.13
N TRP A 39 -4.34 3.47 -1.58
CA TRP A 39 -2.94 3.74 -1.91
C TRP A 39 -2.78 4.77 -3.01
N ALA A 40 -3.58 4.68 -4.07
CA ALA A 40 -3.59 5.67 -5.14
C ALA A 40 -3.94 7.08 -4.63
N ARG A 41 -4.88 7.22 -3.69
CA ARG A 41 -5.21 8.52 -3.06
C ARG A 41 -4.08 9.11 -2.23
N LEU A 42 -3.20 8.27 -1.69
CA LEU A 42 -1.98 8.67 -0.97
C LEU A 42 -0.78 8.90 -1.90
N GLY A 43 -1.00 8.79 -3.22
CA GLY A 43 0.03 9.01 -4.24
C GLY A 43 1.00 7.85 -4.41
N LEU A 44 0.61 6.64 -4.03
CA LEU A 44 1.34 5.43 -4.40
C LEU A 44 0.84 4.94 -5.76
N GLU A 45 1.78 4.64 -6.66
CA GLU A 45 1.45 4.14 -8.00
C GLU A 45 1.41 2.61 -8.03
N PRO A 46 0.50 1.99 -8.80
CA PRO A 46 0.48 0.55 -9.00
C PRO A 46 1.78 0.06 -9.66
N PHE A 47 2.37 -1.02 -9.13
CA PHE A 47 3.56 -1.65 -9.72
C PHE A 47 3.25 -3.00 -10.35
N ARG A 48 2.84 -3.99 -9.54
CA ARG A 48 2.55 -5.37 -9.97
C ARG A 48 1.85 -6.14 -8.85
N ASP A 49 0.91 -7.02 -9.18
CA ASP A 49 0.33 -8.02 -8.25
C ASP A 49 -0.17 -7.41 -6.92
N GLY A 50 -0.83 -6.24 -6.98
CA GLY A 50 -1.31 -5.52 -5.79
C GLY A 50 -0.25 -4.73 -5.02
N VAL A 51 1.02 -4.80 -5.43
CA VAL A 51 2.11 -3.97 -4.91
C VAL A 51 1.96 -2.55 -5.44
N HIS A 52 2.03 -1.59 -4.52
CA HIS A 52 2.04 -0.15 -4.81
C HIS A 52 3.35 0.45 -4.31
N ILE A 53 3.92 1.40 -5.06
CA ILE A 53 5.22 2.01 -4.75
C ILE A 53 5.05 3.51 -4.57
N LEU A 54 5.70 4.04 -3.52
CA LEU A 54 5.88 5.45 -3.30
C LEU A 54 7.29 5.87 -3.74
N ASP A 55 7.41 6.76 -4.72
CA ASP A 55 8.69 7.45 -4.97
C ASP A 55 8.69 8.79 -4.25
N CYS A 56 9.32 8.83 -3.07
CA CYS A 56 9.39 10.04 -2.24
C CYS A 56 10.11 11.21 -2.93
N ARG A 57 10.88 10.97 -4.00
CA ARG A 57 11.53 12.04 -4.77
C ARG A 57 10.55 12.80 -5.65
N LEU A 58 9.40 12.19 -5.95
CA LEU A 58 8.33 12.77 -6.78
C LEU A 58 7.24 13.44 -5.94
N GLN A 59 7.23 13.21 -4.61
CA GLN A 59 6.24 13.82 -3.72
C GLN A 59 6.74 15.16 -3.16
N ARG A 60 5.89 16.18 -3.18
CA ARG A 60 6.08 17.38 -2.36
C ARG A 60 5.68 17.01 -0.94
N THR A 61 6.67 16.95 -0.06
CA THR A 61 6.57 16.52 1.34
C THR A 61 5.72 17.38 2.32
N PRO A 62 5.12 18.55 2.00
CA PRO A 62 4.35 19.29 3.01
C PRO A 62 3.08 18.59 3.52
N ASP A 63 2.39 17.82 2.67
CA ASP A 63 1.03 17.36 3.00
C ASP A 63 1.01 16.14 3.94
N LEU A 64 2.09 15.35 3.98
CA LEU A 64 2.20 14.16 4.84
C LEU A 64 2.60 14.48 6.30
N LEU A 65 3.08 15.69 6.57
CA LEU A 65 3.54 16.12 7.90
C LEU A 65 2.59 17.13 8.57
N ALA A 66 1.51 17.52 7.89
CA ALA A 66 0.57 18.55 8.36
C ALA A 66 -0.56 18.01 9.25
N GLU A 67 -0.77 16.70 9.33
CA GLU A 67 -1.69 16.10 10.30
C GLU A 67 -0.92 15.73 11.58
N ARG A 68 -0.84 16.68 12.52
CA ARG A 68 -0.45 16.43 13.92
C ARG A 68 -1.48 17.02 14.87
#